data_AF-A0A662TSH5-F1
#
_entry.id   AF-A0A662TSH5-F1
#
_cell.length_a   1.000
_cell.length_b   1.000
_cell.length_c   1.000
_cell.angle_alpha   90.00
_cell.angle_beta   90.00
_cell.angle_gamma   90.00
#
_symmetry.space_group_name_H-M   'P 1'
#
loop_
_entity.id
_entity.type
_entity.pdbx_description
1 polymer ?
#
loop_
_entity_poly.entity_id
_entity_poly.type
_entity_poly.pdbx_seq_one_letter_code
_entity_poly.pdbx_strand_id
1 'polypeptide(L)'
;MLARLFEEFKSRIQKFQRNVKEHSLQCLVSSSVAEEGESRLNEVINFVGGVLRELVIAFKARSVTAQVSIDRLELRRSDALFFEQFFMDKFRQITRTGRRDGLIRRLREVEVAIIQLFEERMLGRESILLGELMREITTEVIRVSHDLKSRYRQILSDYEYIEIAPDPALLEKAKKLGLASPGDADHIASAATYAHQEGVRVVFVSLDYKDIVSRSHEIRRELNVHCSDPLYAIYHCT
;
A
#
# COMPACT_ATOMS: atom_id res chain seq x y z
N MET A 1 3.60 -1.67 8.72
CA MET A 1 4.61 -1.29 7.71
C MET A 1 4.04 -0.47 6.55
N LEU A 2 3.03 -0.94 5.82
CA LEU A 2 2.47 -0.21 4.67
C LEU A 2 1.96 1.20 4.99
N ALA A 3 1.31 1.38 6.15
CA ALA A 3 0.90 2.71 6.59
C ALA A 3 2.08 3.70 6.68
N ARG A 4 3.27 3.23 7.10
CA ARG A 4 4.49 4.05 7.13
C ARG A 4 5.01 4.35 5.72
N LEU A 5 5.01 3.35 4.82
CA LEU A 5 5.42 3.52 3.42
C LEU A 5 4.59 4.60 2.73
N PHE A 6 3.28 4.58 2.99
CA PHE A 6 2.30 5.45 2.35
C PHE A 6 1.94 6.71 3.15
N GLU A 7 2.71 6.97 4.22
CA GLU A 7 2.56 8.11 5.14
C GLU A 7 1.16 8.25 5.76
N GLU A 8 0.43 7.14 5.87
CA GLU A 8 -0.83 7.06 6.59
C GLU A 8 -0.58 7.06 8.10
N PHE A 9 -1.43 7.76 8.85
CA PHE A 9 -1.33 7.83 10.32
C PHE A 9 0.07 8.28 10.81
N LYS A 10 0.75 9.14 10.04
CA LYS A 10 2.14 9.57 10.26
C LYS A 10 2.46 9.94 11.70
N SER A 11 1.62 10.78 12.32
CA SER A 11 1.80 11.22 13.71
C SER A 11 1.74 10.06 14.72
N ARG A 12 0.85 9.08 14.53
CA ARG A 12 0.73 7.89 15.38
C ARG A 12 1.96 6.99 15.24
N ILE A 13 2.38 6.72 14.00
CA ILE A 13 3.55 5.88 13.72
C ILE A 13 4.83 6.52 14.26
N GLN A 14 5.03 7.82 14.05
CA GLN A 14 6.20 8.54 14.57
C GLN A 14 6.27 8.53 16.09
N LYS A 15 5.12 8.70 16.77
CA LYS A 15 5.06 8.57 18.23
C LYS A 15 5.41 7.14 18.68
N PHE A 16 4.84 6.13 18.04
CA PHE A 16 5.17 4.73 18.35
C PHE A 16 6.67 4.44 18.19
N GLN A 17 7.28 4.85 17.07
CA GLN A 17 8.72 4.68 16.84
C GLN A 17 9.57 5.38 17.88
N ARG A 18 9.15 6.56 18.35
CA ARG A 18 9.83 7.28 19.43
C ARG A 18 9.75 6.48 20.74
N ASN A 19 8.55 6.04 21.11
CA ASN A 19 8.36 5.24 22.32
C ASN A 19 9.17 3.94 22.30
N VAL A 20 9.20 3.23 21.17
CA VAL A 20 10.00 2.01 20.99
C VAL A 20 11.48 2.28 21.28
N LYS A 21 12.02 3.39 20.76
CA LYS A 21 13.42 3.79 21.01
C LYS A 21 13.66 4.23 22.45
N GLU A 22 12.78 5.06 23.01
CA GLU A 22 12.90 5.58 24.38
C GLU A 22 12.84 4.47 25.43
N HIS A 23 12.07 3.42 25.17
CA HIS A 23 11.89 2.29 26.09
C HIS A 23 12.70 1.04 25.70
N SER A 24 13.59 1.14 24.70
CA SER A 24 14.42 0.03 24.20
C SER A 24 13.63 -1.25 23.91
N LEU A 25 12.44 -1.10 23.31
CA LEU A 25 11.59 -2.24 22.98
C LEU A 25 12.07 -2.93 21.70
N GLN A 26 12.06 -4.26 21.73
CA GLN A 26 12.26 -5.06 20.52
C GLN A 26 11.02 -4.96 19.63
N CYS A 27 11.22 -4.63 18.36
CA CYS A 27 10.14 -4.61 17.36
C CYS A 27 10.46 -5.60 16.25
N LEU A 28 9.56 -6.56 16.10
CA LEU A 28 9.73 -7.70 15.23
C LEU A 28 8.72 -7.66 14.09
N VAL A 29 9.08 -8.26 12.96
CA VAL A 29 8.18 -8.52 11.85
C VAL A 29 8.29 -10.00 11.49
N SER A 30 7.16 -10.73 11.58
CA SER A 30 7.12 -12.13 11.15
C SER A 30 7.16 -12.26 9.63
N SER A 31 7.64 -13.40 9.15
CA SER A 31 7.59 -13.80 7.73
C SER A 31 6.21 -13.57 7.10
N SER A 32 5.14 -14.03 7.76
CA SER A 32 3.77 -13.88 7.28
C SER A 32 3.35 -12.42 7.06
N VAL A 33 3.75 -11.50 7.93
CA VAL A 33 3.45 -10.07 7.80
C VAL A 33 4.34 -9.41 6.73
N ALA A 34 5.60 -9.82 6.62
CA ALA A 34 6.53 -9.32 5.59
C ALA A 34 6.08 -9.72 4.17
N GLU A 35 5.71 -10.99 3.99
CA GLU A 35 5.20 -11.55 2.73
C GLU A 35 3.90 -10.89 2.31
N GLU A 36 2.95 -10.73 3.24
CA GLU A 36 1.69 -10.04 2.93
C GLU A 36 1.94 -8.57 2.58
N GLY A 37 2.85 -7.90 3.31
CA GLY A 37 3.23 -6.53 3.01
C GLY A 37 3.85 -6.37 1.61
N GLU A 38 4.70 -7.31 1.20
CA GLU A 38 5.29 -7.31 -0.14
C GLU A 38 4.25 -7.63 -1.22
N SER A 39 3.36 -8.59 -0.97
CA SER A 39 2.24 -8.91 -1.86
C SER A 39 1.35 -7.68 -2.10
N ARG A 40 0.88 -7.03 -1.03
CA ARG A 40 0.07 -5.80 -1.10
C ARG A 40 0.81 -4.65 -1.79
N LEU A 41 2.12 -4.53 -1.60
CA LEU A 41 2.93 -3.54 -2.33
C LEU A 41 2.95 -3.84 -3.83
N ASN A 42 3.16 -5.09 -4.21
CA ASN A 42 3.14 -5.51 -5.61
C ASN A 42 1.76 -5.31 -6.24
N GLU A 43 0.67 -5.53 -5.49
CA GLU A 43 -0.69 -5.21 -5.95
C GLU A 43 -0.85 -3.73 -6.29
N VAL A 44 -0.35 -2.83 -5.44
CA VAL A 44 -0.38 -1.38 -5.69
C VAL A 44 0.44 -1.02 -6.93
N ILE A 45 1.65 -1.57 -7.06
CA ILE A 45 2.53 -1.33 -8.21
C ILE A 45 1.89 -1.82 -9.51
N ASN A 46 1.34 -3.03 -9.50
CA ASN A 46 0.66 -3.63 -10.65
C ASN A 46 -0.60 -2.84 -11.02
N PHE A 47 -1.34 -2.35 -10.03
CA PHE A 47 -2.50 -1.48 -10.25
C PHE A 47 -2.09 -0.19 -10.96
N VAL A 48 -1.07 0.52 -10.44
CA VAL A 48 -0.56 1.76 -11.05
C VAL A 48 -0.06 1.50 -12.47
N GLY A 49 0.75 0.47 -12.68
CA GLY A 49 1.25 0.10 -14.00
C GLY A 49 0.14 -0.29 -14.99
N GLY A 50 -0.90 -0.98 -14.50
CA GLY A 50 -2.08 -1.34 -15.28
C GLY A 50 -2.87 -0.12 -15.76
N VAL A 51 -3.19 0.80 -14.85
CA VAL A 51 -3.88 2.06 -15.17
C VAL A 51 -3.11 2.85 -16.24
N LEU A 52 -1.80 2.91 -16.13
CA LEU A 52 -0.96 3.70 -17.02
C LEU A 52 -0.82 3.05 -18.40
N ARG A 53 -0.70 1.72 -18.44
CA ARG A 53 -0.75 0.98 -19.70
C ARG A 53 -2.07 1.20 -20.44
N GLU A 54 -3.19 1.15 -19.71
CA GLU A 54 -4.51 1.40 -20.29
C GLU A 54 -4.65 2.84 -20.79
N LEU A 55 -4.12 3.82 -20.04
CA LEU A 55 -4.10 5.21 -20.46
C LEU A 55 -3.33 5.39 -21.78
N VAL A 56 -2.12 4.83 -21.86
CA VAL A 56 -1.27 4.84 -23.06
C VAL A 56 -2.02 4.27 -24.27
N ILE A 57 -2.66 3.11 -24.09
CA ILE A 57 -3.42 2.44 -25.16
C ILE A 57 -4.60 3.32 -25.61
N ALA A 58 -5.37 3.83 -24.66
CA ALA A 58 -6.56 4.63 -24.95
C ALA A 58 -6.20 5.96 -25.63
N PHE A 59 -5.13 6.62 -25.17
CA PHE A 59 -4.64 7.87 -25.75
C PHE A 59 -4.10 7.66 -27.17
N LYS A 60 -3.35 6.57 -27.41
CA LYS A 60 -2.88 6.20 -28.75
C LYS A 60 -4.04 5.92 -29.70
N ALA A 61 -5.03 5.13 -29.27
CA ALA A 61 -6.21 4.83 -30.07
C ALA A 61 -6.96 6.11 -30.48
N ARG A 62 -7.20 7.01 -29.53
CA ARG A 62 -7.82 8.31 -29.79
C ARG A 62 -7.02 9.14 -30.80
N SER A 63 -5.70 9.19 -30.65
CA SER A 63 -4.81 9.98 -31.53
C SER A 63 -4.81 9.47 -32.97
N VAL A 64 -4.86 8.14 -33.15
CA VAL A 64 -5.00 7.50 -34.47
C VAL A 64 -6.37 7.83 -35.09
N THR A 65 -7.46 7.70 -34.33
CA THR A 65 -8.82 8.03 -34.81
C THR A 65 -8.96 9.50 -35.19
N ALA A 66 -8.31 10.40 -34.46
CA ALA A 66 -8.31 11.84 -34.71
C ALA A 66 -7.36 12.28 -35.85
N GLN A 67 -6.69 11.34 -36.55
CA GLN A 67 -5.72 11.61 -37.62
C GLN A 67 -4.60 12.58 -37.19
N VAL A 68 -4.24 12.59 -35.90
CA VAL A 68 -3.16 13.44 -35.38
C VAL A 68 -1.84 12.87 -35.85
N SER A 69 -0.97 13.73 -36.41
CA SER A 69 0.37 13.33 -36.82
C SER A 69 1.14 12.79 -35.60
N ILE A 70 1.57 11.54 -35.70
CA ILE A 70 2.34 10.84 -34.65
C ILE A 70 3.71 11.52 -34.44
N ASP A 71 4.18 12.26 -35.46
CA ASP A 71 5.50 12.87 -35.53
C ASP A 71 5.57 14.26 -34.88
N ARG A 72 4.41 14.87 -34.55
CA ARG A 72 4.33 16.11 -33.75
C ARG A 72 3.00 16.18 -33.01
N LEU A 73 2.99 15.72 -31.76
CA LEU A 73 1.84 15.88 -30.86
C LEU A 73 1.93 17.25 -30.18
N GLU A 74 1.05 18.15 -30.57
CA GLU A 74 0.79 19.37 -29.80
C GLU A 74 -0.23 19.05 -28.70
N LEU A 75 0.20 19.14 -27.45
CA LEU A 75 -0.68 18.92 -26.31
C LEU A 75 -1.72 20.04 -26.20
N ARG A 76 -3.00 19.67 -26.15
CA ARG A 76 -4.13 20.59 -26.14
C ARG A 76 -5.00 20.38 -24.92
N ARG A 77 -5.83 21.38 -24.61
CA ARG A 77 -6.85 21.28 -23.54
C ARG A 77 -7.75 20.04 -23.68
N SER A 78 -8.07 19.63 -24.91
CA SER A 78 -8.87 18.43 -25.20
C SER A 78 -8.25 17.13 -24.66
N ASP A 79 -6.94 17.12 -24.44
CA ASP A 79 -6.18 15.94 -24.00
C ASP A 79 -6.23 15.82 -22.47
N ALA A 80 -6.15 16.95 -21.76
CA ALA A 80 -6.41 17.00 -20.33
C ALA A 80 -7.85 16.54 -20.01
N LEU A 81 -8.84 16.98 -20.79
CA LEU A 81 -10.23 16.51 -20.63
C LEU A 81 -10.41 15.03 -20.94
N PHE A 82 -9.60 14.48 -21.86
CA PHE A 82 -9.58 13.04 -22.09
C PHE A 82 -9.02 12.27 -20.88
N PHE A 83 -7.96 12.79 -20.24
CA PHE A 83 -7.43 12.19 -19.02
C PHE A 83 -8.43 12.25 -17.87
N GLU A 84 -9.10 13.39 -17.67
CA GLU A 84 -10.19 13.51 -16.69
C GLU A 84 -11.25 12.43 -16.92
N GLN A 85 -11.72 12.27 -18.16
CA GLN A 85 -12.72 11.26 -18.49
C GLN A 85 -12.20 9.83 -18.24
N PHE A 86 -10.95 9.54 -18.64
CA PHE A 86 -10.32 8.25 -18.39
C PHE A 86 -10.25 7.92 -16.89
N PHE A 87 -9.78 8.84 -16.06
CA PHE A 87 -9.65 8.65 -14.62
C PHE A 87 -11.01 8.55 -13.93
N MET A 88 -12.01 9.30 -14.39
CA MET A 88 -13.39 9.18 -13.91
C MET A 88 -13.99 7.80 -14.22
N ASP A 89 -13.74 7.26 -15.39
CA ASP A 89 -14.22 5.92 -15.74
C ASP A 89 -13.48 4.83 -14.95
N LYS A 90 -12.17 4.99 -14.72
CA LYS A 90 -11.41 4.09 -13.84
C LYS A 90 -11.91 4.15 -12.40
N PHE A 91 -12.21 5.33 -11.88
CA PHE A 91 -12.81 5.51 -10.56
C PHE A 91 -14.15 4.78 -10.45
N ARG A 92 -15.04 4.92 -11.45
CA ARG A 92 -16.32 4.20 -11.50
C ARG A 92 -16.14 2.69 -11.56
N GLN A 93 -15.15 2.19 -12.31
CA GLN A 93 -14.84 0.76 -12.37
C GLN A 93 -14.41 0.23 -11.00
N ILE A 94 -13.50 0.91 -10.31
CA ILE A 94 -13.00 0.49 -9.00
C ILE A 94 -14.12 0.48 -7.96
N THR A 95 -14.89 1.56 -7.89
CA THR A 95 -15.98 1.71 -6.91
C THR A 95 -17.08 0.65 -7.08
N ARG A 96 -17.40 0.24 -8.32
CA ARG A 96 -18.35 -0.85 -8.60
C ARG A 96 -17.90 -2.20 -8.07
N THR A 97 -16.60 -2.44 -7.97
CA THR A 97 -16.03 -3.70 -7.45
C THR A 97 -15.97 -3.77 -5.91
N GLY A 98 -16.42 -2.73 -5.20
CA GLY A 98 -16.40 -2.63 -3.74
C GLY A 98 -15.41 -1.58 -3.20
N ARG A 99 -15.38 -1.38 -1.87
CA ARG A 99 -14.52 -0.37 -1.22
C ARG A 99 -13.05 -0.75 -1.30
N ARG A 100 -12.36 -0.22 -2.31
CA ARG A 100 -10.90 -0.22 -2.43
C ARG A 100 -10.34 1.20 -2.18
N ASP A 101 -10.68 1.78 -1.03
CA ASP A 101 -10.34 3.16 -0.66
C ASP A 101 -8.83 3.46 -0.85
N GLY A 102 -7.97 2.48 -0.56
CA GLY A 102 -6.54 2.55 -0.81
C GLY A 102 -6.17 2.68 -2.30
N LEU A 103 -6.77 1.89 -3.20
CA LEU A 103 -6.52 2.00 -4.64
C LEU A 103 -7.10 3.28 -5.25
N ILE A 104 -8.24 3.75 -4.74
CA ILE A 104 -8.83 5.03 -5.16
C ILE A 104 -7.86 6.18 -4.87
N ARG A 105 -7.25 6.19 -3.68
CA ARG A 105 -6.23 7.20 -3.34
C ARG A 105 -5.04 7.14 -4.29
N ARG A 106 -4.54 5.94 -4.59
CA ARG A 106 -3.43 5.73 -5.54
C ARG A 106 -3.79 6.17 -6.94
N LEU A 107 -5.02 5.93 -7.40
CA LEU A 107 -5.50 6.40 -8.70
C LEU A 107 -5.43 7.93 -8.79
N ARG A 108 -5.85 8.65 -7.75
CA ARG A 108 -5.80 10.12 -7.71
C ARG A 108 -4.38 10.66 -7.67
N GLU A 109 -3.48 10.01 -6.94
CA GLU A 109 -2.05 10.37 -6.94
C GLU A 109 -1.43 10.21 -8.34
N VAL A 110 -1.78 9.13 -9.06
CA VAL A 110 -1.35 8.91 -10.46
C VAL A 110 -1.94 9.96 -11.40
N GLU A 111 -3.22 10.28 -11.27
CA GLU A 111 -3.89 11.33 -12.04
C GLU A 111 -3.18 12.68 -11.89
N VAL A 112 -2.91 13.11 -10.65
CA VAL A 112 -2.21 14.36 -10.38
C VAL A 112 -0.84 14.39 -11.03
N ALA A 113 -0.06 13.31 -10.90
CA ALA A 113 1.28 13.24 -11.49
C ALA A 113 1.26 13.35 -13.03
N ILE A 114 0.28 12.70 -13.68
CA ILE A 114 0.13 12.79 -15.14
C ILE A 114 -0.30 14.18 -15.58
N ILE A 115 -1.27 14.79 -14.89
CA ILE A 115 -1.73 16.13 -15.22
C ILE A 115 -0.61 17.15 -15.03
N GLN A 116 0.19 17.04 -13.97
CA GLN A 116 1.38 17.89 -13.76
C GLN A 116 2.38 17.76 -14.91
N LEU A 117 2.75 16.53 -15.28
CA LEU A 117 3.63 16.28 -16.43
C LEU A 117 3.05 16.90 -17.71
N PHE A 118 1.74 16.79 -17.90
CA PHE A 118 1.05 17.33 -19.08
C PHE A 118 1.04 18.86 -19.11
N GLU A 119 0.75 19.50 -17.97
CA GLU A 119 0.73 20.95 -17.82
C GLU A 119 2.11 21.56 -18.02
N GLU A 120 3.17 20.95 -17.47
CA GLU A 120 4.55 21.38 -17.67
C GLU A 120 4.93 21.38 -19.16
N ARG A 121 4.55 20.32 -19.89
CA ARG A 121 4.80 20.20 -21.33
C ARG A 121 3.95 21.16 -22.17
N MET A 122 2.68 21.38 -21.79
CA MET A 122 1.81 22.38 -22.43
C MET A 122 2.36 23.81 -22.27
N LEU A 123 2.83 24.17 -21.08
CA LEU A 123 3.39 25.50 -20.77
C LEU A 123 4.68 25.75 -21.55
N GLY A 124 5.50 24.71 -21.77
CA GLY A 124 6.69 24.76 -22.60
C GLY A 124 6.44 25.01 -24.10
N ARG A 125 5.19 24.85 -24.58
CA ARG A 125 4.80 24.88 -26.01
C ARG A 125 5.63 23.94 -26.89
N GLU A 126 6.15 22.86 -26.31
CA GLU A 126 6.96 21.88 -27.04
C GLU A 126 6.04 20.89 -27.77
N SER A 127 6.25 20.71 -29.07
CA SER A 127 5.69 19.56 -29.78
C SER A 127 6.47 18.33 -29.33
N ILE A 128 5.79 17.37 -28.70
CA ILE A 128 6.42 16.11 -28.26
C ILE A 128 6.06 14.99 -29.24
N LEU A 129 6.97 14.05 -29.48
CA LEU A 129 6.60 12.83 -30.18
C LEU A 129 5.68 12.01 -29.29
N LEU A 130 4.59 11.47 -29.83
CA LEU A 130 3.69 10.61 -29.03
C LEU A 130 4.47 9.46 -28.38
N GLY A 131 5.40 8.84 -29.12
CA GLY A 131 6.26 7.78 -28.60
C GLY A 131 7.22 8.23 -27.50
N GLU A 132 7.61 9.51 -27.47
CA GLU A 132 8.44 10.09 -26.41
C GLU A 132 7.62 10.35 -25.15
N LEU A 133 6.44 10.96 -25.28
CA LEU A 133 5.51 11.15 -24.15
C LEU A 133 5.16 9.81 -23.47
N MET A 134 4.87 8.77 -24.27
CA MET A 134 4.57 7.44 -23.71
C MET A 134 5.79 6.82 -23.00
N ARG A 135 7.01 7.09 -23.50
CA ARG A 135 8.26 6.65 -22.87
C ARG A 135 8.48 7.36 -21.55
N GLU A 136 8.26 8.68 -21.48
CA GLU A 136 8.39 9.47 -20.25
C GLU A 136 7.43 8.96 -19.17
N ILE A 137 6.15 8.77 -19.52
CA ILE A 137 5.16 8.20 -18.59
C ILE A 137 5.62 6.82 -18.10
N THR A 138 6.07 5.94 -19.01
CA THR A 138 6.53 4.60 -18.64
C THR A 138 7.76 4.63 -17.74
N THR A 139 8.74 5.47 -18.04
CA THR A 139 9.96 5.64 -17.23
C THR A 139 9.60 6.11 -15.82
N GLU A 140 8.67 7.05 -15.70
CA GLU A 140 8.23 7.57 -14.42
C GLU A 140 7.55 6.50 -13.56
N VAL A 141 6.79 5.59 -14.17
CA VAL A 141 6.22 4.41 -13.46
C VAL A 141 7.27 3.49 -12.92
N ILE A 142 8.25 3.14 -13.75
CA ILE A 142 9.33 2.25 -13.36
C ILE A 142 10.09 2.87 -12.18
N ARG A 143 10.37 4.18 -12.26
CA ARG A 143 11.01 4.95 -11.20
C ARG A 143 10.20 4.91 -9.90
N VAL A 144 8.92 5.29 -9.92
CA VAL A 144 8.05 5.29 -8.74
C VAL A 144 7.90 3.90 -8.14
N SER A 145 7.78 2.86 -8.98
CA SER A 145 7.68 1.47 -8.53
C SER A 145 8.97 1.02 -7.83
N HIS A 146 10.12 1.38 -8.38
CA HIS A 146 11.42 1.11 -7.79
C HIS A 146 11.59 1.85 -6.45
N ASP A 147 11.22 3.13 -6.40
CA ASP A 147 11.32 3.96 -5.19
C ASP A 147 10.43 3.42 -4.07
N LEU A 148 9.20 2.98 -4.38
CA LEU A 148 8.30 2.35 -3.41
C LEU A 148 8.86 1.03 -2.87
N LYS A 149 9.40 0.16 -3.74
CA LYS A 149 10.05 -1.09 -3.31
C LYS A 149 11.27 -0.83 -2.45
N SER A 150 12.09 0.15 -2.83
CA SER A 150 13.28 0.55 -2.07
C SER A 150 12.91 1.06 -0.68
N ARG A 151 11.95 2.01 -0.59
CA ARG A 151 11.43 2.51 0.69
C ARG A 151 10.82 1.40 1.55
N TYR A 152 10.10 0.45 0.95
CA TYR A 152 9.53 -0.68 1.69
C TYR A 152 10.62 -1.55 2.31
N ARG A 153 11.65 -1.91 1.54
CA ARG A 153 12.79 -2.69 2.05
C ARG A 153 13.53 -1.96 3.16
N GLN A 154 13.71 -0.64 3.04
CA GLN A 154 14.31 0.17 4.09
C GLN A 154 13.45 0.18 5.36
N ILE A 155 12.12 0.31 5.23
CA ILE A 155 11.21 0.22 6.37
C ILE A 155 11.29 -1.17 7.02
N LEU A 156 11.34 -2.23 6.22
CA LEU A 156 11.45 -3.60 6.72
C LEU A 156 12.77 -3.81 7.48
N SER A 157 13.88 -3.23 7.00
CA SER A 157 15.19 -3.31 7.68
C SER A 157 15.27 -2.56 9.01
N ASP A 158 14.31 -1.69 9.31
CA ASP A 158 14.22 -1.06 10.64
C ASP A 158 13.66 -1.99 11.72
N TYR A 159 13.18 -3.17 11.32
CA TYR A 159 12.62 -4.19 12.21
C TYR A 159 13.46 -5.45 12.14
N GLU A 160 13.50 -6.19 13.24
CA GLU A 160 14.10 -7.51 13.23
C GLU A 160 13.13 -8.51 12.59
N TYR A 161 13.59 -9.15 11.52
CA TYR A 161 12.83 -10.16 10.80
C TYR A 161 12.91 -11.49 11.55
N ILE A 162 11.77 -12.11 11.78
CA ILE A 162 11.68 -13.43 12.41
C ILE A 162 10.88 -14.39 11.53
N GLU A 163 11.42 -15.59 11.34
CA GLU A 163 10.74 -16.66 10.62
C GLU A 163 9.94 -17.51 11.61
N ILE A 164 8.62 -17.28 11.66
CA ILE A 164 7.73 -17.97 12.61
C ILE A 164 6.48 -18.46 11.90
N ALA A 165 6.40 -19.78 11.76
CA ALA A 165 5.19 -20.45 11.38
C ALA A 165 4.22 -20.51 12.56
N PRO A 166 2.92 -20.24 12.35
CA PRO A 166 1.93 -20.36 13.41
C PRO A 166 1.77 -21.83 13.83
N ASP A 167 1.76 -22.05 15.15
CA ASP A 167 1.41 -23.34 15.73
C ASP A 167 0.00 -23.75 15.27
N PRO A 168 -0.21 -24.98 14.78
CA PRO A 168 -1.50 -25.39 14.24
C PRO A 168 -2.67 -25.23 15.21
N ALA A 169 -2.46 -25.47 16.51
CA ALA A 169 -3.53 -25.35 17.50
C ALA A 169 -3.87 -23.87 17.80
N LEU A 170 -2.86 -22.99 17.82
CA LEU A 170 -3.06 -21.54 17.93
C LEU A 170 -3.71 -20.97 16.68
N LEU A 171 -3.32 -21.44 15.49
CA LEU A 171 -3.93 -21.02 14.23
C LEU A 171 -5.42 -21.39 14.17
N GLU A 172 -5.79 -22.61 14.58
CA GLU A 172 -7.19 -23.01 14.61
C GLU A 172 -8.03 -22.17 15.61
N LYS A 173 -7.44 -21.76 16.73
CA LYS A 173 -8.08 -20.79 17.63
C LYS A 173 -8.23 -19.42 16.98
N ALA A 174 -7.20 -18.93 16.31
CA ALA A 174 -7.24 -17.64 15.60
C ALA A 174 -8.30 -17.62 14.50
N LYS A 175 -8.40 -18.69 13.69
CA LYS A 175 -9.44 -18.83 12.66
C LYS A 175 -10.85 -18.82 13.23
N LYS A 176 -11.07 -19.43 14.40
CA LYS A 176 -12.38 -19.43 15.09
C LYS A 176 -12.82 -18.06 15.56
N LEU A 177 -11.91 -17.09 15.66
CA LEU A 177 -12.31 -15.70 15.87
C LEU A 177 -13.08 -15.18 14.65
N GLY A 178 -12.85 -15.68 13.42
CA GLY A 178 -13.56 -15.21 12.24
C GLY A 178 -13.19 -13.76 11.90
N LEU A 179 -11.88 -13.49 11.89
CA LEU A 179 -11.33 -12.23 11.39
C LEU A 179 -11.63 -12.11 9.89
N ALA A 180 -11.85 -10.88 9.42
CA ALA A 180 -12.31 -10.55 8.08
C ALA A 180 -11.25 -10.86 7.01
N SER A 181 -9.97 -10.64 7.31
CA SER A 181 -8.86 -10.94 6.41
C SER A 181 -8.29 -12.33 6.74
N PRO A 182 -8.17 -13.23 5.75
CA PRO A 182 -7.63 -14.58 5.96
C PRO A 182 -6.23 -14.59 6.59
N GLY A 183 -5.38 -13.61 6.25
CA GLY A 183 -4.01 -13.51 6.75
C GLY A 183 -3.90 -13.03 8.20
N ASP A 184 -4.92 -12.36 8.72
CA ASP A 184 -4.86 -11.79 10.09
C ASP A 184 -4.80 -12.90 11.14
N ALA A 185 -5.48 -14.03 10.89
CA ALA A 185 -5.43 -15.20 11.74
C ALA A 185 -4.00 -15.79 11.81
N ASP A 186 -3.32 -15.89 10.66
CA ASP A 186 -1.93 -16.35 10.59
C ASP A 186 -0.99 -15.39 11.32
N HIS A 187 -1.13 -14.08 11.14
CA HIS A 187 -0.25 -13.09 11.80
C HIS A 187 -0.37 -13.12 13.33
N ILE A 188 -1.61 -13.15 13.83
CA ILE A 188 -1.86 -13.17 15.28
C ILE A 188 -1.45 -14.52 15.87
N ALA A 189 -1.69 -15.63 15.15
CA ALA A 189 -1.23 -16.95 15.57
C ALA A 189 0.30 -17.03 15.61
N SER A 190 1.02 -16.49 14.62
CA SER A 190 2.50 -16.39 14.65
C SER A 190 2.98 -15.60 15.86
N ALA A 191 2.32 -14.48 16.20
CA ALA A 191 2.64 -13.70 17.38
C ALA A 191 2.40 -14.49 18.69
N ALA A 192 1.32 -15.28 18.75
CA ALA A 192 1.02 -16.15 19.88
C ALA A 192 2.03 -17.31 20.00
N THR A 193 2.44 -17.88 18.88
CA THR A 193 3.47 -18.93 18.82
C THR A 193 4.80 -18.40 19.33
N TYR A 194 5.23 -17.22 18.90
CA TYR A 194 6.44 -16.58 19.41
C TYR A 194 6.36 -16.34 20.93
N ALA A 195 5.24 -15.78 21.40
CA ALA A 195 5.02 -15.54 22.82
C ALA A 195 5.15 -16.82 23.66
N HIS A 196 4.63 -17.94 23.12
CA HIS A 196 4.70 -19.24 23.78
C HIS A 196 6.10 -19.86 23.77
N GLN A 197 6.79 -19.81 22.63
CA GLN A 197 8.12 -20.40 22.44
C GLN A 197 9.18 -19.68 23.27
N GLU A 198 9.17 -18.36 23.27
CA GLU A 198 10.17 -17.54 23.98
C GLU A 198 9.78 -17.23 25.42
N GLY A 199 8.53 -17.54 25.83
CA GLY A 199 8.04 -17.22 27.17
C GLY A 199 7.94 -15.71 27.44
N VAL A 200 7.74 -14.90 26.40
CA VAL A 200 7.67 -13.43 26.48
C VAL A 200 6.26 -12.91 26.26
N ARG A 201 5.97 -11.71 26.78
CA ARG A 201 4.74 -11.00 26.44
C ARG A 201 4.88 -10.34 25.08
N VAL A 202 3.92 -10.59 24.19
CA VAL A 202 3.88 -10.00 22.85
C VAL A 202 2.70 -9.05 22.71
N VAL A 203 2.97 -7.89 22.10
CA VAL A 203 1.96 -6.93 21.67
C VAL A 203 1.94 -6.90 20.14
N PHE A 204 0.85 -7.38 19.55
CA PHE A 204 0.58 -7.28 18.13
C PHE A 204 0.05 -5.88 17.79
N VAL A 205 0.84 -5.10 17.05
CA VAL A 205 0.51 -3.71 16.73
C VAL A 205 -0.24 -3.63 15.41
N SER A 206 -1.46 -3.09 15.42
CA SER A 206 -2.31 -2.96 14.23
C SER A 206 -3.02 -1.60 14.18
N LEU A 207 -3.26 -1.11 12.96
CA LEU A 207 -4.12 0.07 12.70
C LEU A 207 -5.54 -0.34 12.26
N ASP A 208 -5.82 -1.65 12.18
CA ASP A 208 -7.14 -2.15 11.75
C ASP A 208 -8.14 -2.13 12.91
N TYR A 209 -8.83 -1.00 13.04
CA TYR A 209 -9.94 -0.83 13.98
C TYR A 209 -11.23 -1.52 13.55
N LYS A 210 -11.38 -1.93 12.29
CA LYS A 210 -12.62 -2.58 11.85
C LYS A 210 -12.67 -4.04 12.31
N ASP A 211 -11.51 -4.62 12.62
CA ASP A 211 -11.42 -6.01 13.01
C ASP A 211 -10.42 -6.20 14.17
N ILE A 212 -9.11 -6.24 13.91
CA ILE A 212 -8.07 -6.61 14.90
C ILE A 212 -8.15 -5.80 16.21
N VAL A 213 -8.09 -4.46 16.15
CA VAL A 213 -8.02 -3.62 17.36
C VAL A 213 -9.34 -3.66 18.13
N SER A 214 -10.47 -3.63 17.42
CA SER A 214 -11.81 -3.71 18.05
C SER A 214 -12.06 -5.02 18.79
N ARG A 215 -11.39 -6.10 18.35
CA ARG A 215 -11.52 -7.45 18.90
C ARG A 215 -10.36 -7.86 19.81
N SER A 216 -9.53 -6.90 20.21
CA SER A 216 -8.34 -7.12 21.04
C SER A 216 -8.62 -7.91 22.32
N HIS A 217 -9.76 -7.72 22.97
CA HIS A 217 -10.16 -8.49 24.17
C HIS A 217 -10.41 -9.97 23.88
N GLU A 218 -11.06 -10.29 22.77
CA GLU A 218 -11.33 -11.68 22.35
C GLU A 218 -10.02 -12.37 21.96
N ILE A 219 -9.19 -11.68 21.16
CA ILE A 219 -7.87 -12.17 20.76
C ILE A 219 -7.01 -12.48 21.99
N ARG A 220 -6.97 -11.57 22.97
CA ARG A 220 -6.23 -11.78 24.22
C ARG A 220 -6.75 -12.98 24.99
N ARG A 221 -8.07 -13.16 25.07
CA ARG A 221 -8.67 -14.29 25.82
C ARG A 221 -8.31 -15.63 25.20
N GLU A 222 -8.38 -15.75 23.87
CA GLU A 222 -8.18 -17.03 23.18
C GLU A 222 -6.70 -17.37 22.94
N LEU A 223 -5.87 -16.36 22.69
CA LEU A 223 -4.48 -16.53 22.22
C LEU A 223 -3.43 -15.95 23.16
N ASN A 224 -3.83 -15.27 24.24
CA ASN A 224 -2.92 -14.57 25.18
C ASN A 224 -1.99 -13.54 24.50
N VAL A 225 -2.44 -12.94 23.39
CA VAL A 225 -1.73 -11.86 22.69
C VAL A 225 -2.47 -10.56 22.87
N HIS A 226 -1.74 -9.49 23.20
CA HIS A 226 -2.31 -8.14 23.24
C HIS A 226 -2.33 -7.55 21.84
N CYS A 227 -3.49 -7.18 21.31
CA CYS A 227 -3.59 -6.38 20.09
C CYS A 227 -3.84 -4.92 20.42
N SER A 228 -3.08 -3.99 19.83
CA SER A 228 -3.22 -2.57 20.16
C SER A 228 -2.87 -1.65 19.00
N ASP A 229 -3.46 -0.46 19.00
CA ASP A 229 -3.03 0.64 18.12
C ASP A 229 -1.62 1.12 18.52
N PRO A 230 -0.77 1.52 17.56
CA PRO A 230 0.58 2.03 17.84
C PRO A 230 0.63 3.12 18.92
N LEU A 231 -0.42 3.93 19.06
CA LEU A 231 -0.55 5.00 20.05
C LEU A 231 -0.54 4.50 21.50
N TYR A 232 -1.03 3.28 21.72
CA TYR A 232 -1.25 2.69 23.05
C TYR A 232 -0.40 1.45 23.31
N ALA A 233 0.24 0.87 22.28
CA ALA A 233 1.01 -0.36 22.38
C ALA A 233 2.03 -0.37 23.53
N ILE A 234 2.71 0.76 23.78
CA ILE A 234 3.72 0.89 24.84
C ILE A 234 3.16 0.56 26.24
N TYR A 235 1.90 0.92 26.52
CA TYR A 235 1.29 0.73 27.84
C TYR A 235 0.92 -0.73 28.12
N HIS A 236 1.09 -1.63 27.14
CA HIS A 236 0.96 -3.08 27.33
C HIS A 236 2.32 -3.77 27.55
N CYS A 237 3.43 -3.07 27.27
CA CYS A 237 4.80 -3.57 27.42
C CYS A 237 5.43 -3.24 28.78
N THR A 238 4.94 -2.20 29.46
CA THR A 238 5.30 -1.79 30.83
C THR A 238 4.41 -2.48 31.86
#